data_AF-A0A938EJA6-F1
#
_entry.id   AF-A0A938EJA6-F1
#
_cell.length_a   1.000
_cell.length_b   1.000
_cell.length_c   1.000
_cell.angle_alpha   90.00
_cell.angle_beta   90.00
_cell.angle_gamma   90.00
#
_symmetry.space_group_name_H-M   'P 1'
#
loop_
_entity.id
_entity.type
_entity.pdbx_description
1 polymer ?
#
loop_
_entity_poly.entity_id
_entity_poly.type
_entity_poly.pdbx_seq_one_letter_code
_entity_poly.pdbx_strand_id
1 'polypeptide(L)'
;MKLKNIKTISVVCAGNICRSPIGEVVLRDRLEKSGLEIFVDSAGTGNWHEGEDANAKTNKVLRESGYEIAHTARQFKKQWFEERDLILVMDLENKRNLLSIAPPTHKDKIHLMRKFDPKLSQLPDDHEELEVPDPYHQPLDDFYEVLDMLEKAADGLISLL
;
A
#
# COMPACT_ATOMS: atom_id res chain seq x y z
N MET A 1 -17.33 -6.59 -1.75
CA MET A 1 -16.63 -5.75 -0.75
C MET A 1 -17.49 -4.53 -0.45
N LYS A 2 -17.68 -4.12 0.81
CA LYS A 2 -18.41 -2.89 1.13
C LYS A 2 -17.38 -1.79 1.43
N LEU A 3 -17.04 -0.96 0.44
CA LEU A 3 -16.16 0.21 0.58
C LEU A 3 -16.87 1.44 1.18
N LYS A 4 -18.01 1.25 1.86
CA LYS A 4 -18.79 2.36 2.40
C LYS A 4 -18.11 2.90 3.65
N ASN A 5 -17.95 4.22 3.72
CA ASN A 5 -17.41 4.97 4.87
C ASN A 5 -15.93 4.74 5.18
N ILE A 6 -15.09 4.43 4.18
CA ILE A 6 -13.64 4.43 4.39
C ILE A 6 -13.19 5.85 4.72
N LYS A 7 -12.53 6.01 5.87
CA LYS A 7 -11.92 7.27 6.33
C LYS A 7 -10.43 7.13 6.57
N THR A 8 -9.94 5.91 6.75
CA THR A 8 -8.54 5.61 7.04
C THR A 8 -8.06 4.41 6.24
N ILE A 9 -6.94 4.58 5.53
CA ILE A 9 -6.28 3.53 4.75
C ILE A 9 -4.85 3.37 5.25
N SER A 10 -4.40 2.13 5.43
CA SER A 10 -2.99 1.83 5.69
C SER A 10 -2.40 0.98 4.59
N VAL A 11 -1.27 1.43 4.03
CA VAL A 11 -0.52 0.74 2.99
C VAL A 11 0.64 -0.02 3.63
N VAL A 12 0.75 -1.33 3.40
CA VAL A 12 1.68 -2.18 4.15
C VAL A 12 2.54 -3.04 3.22
N CYS A 13 3.86 -2.96 3.39
CA CYS A 13 4.81 -3.88 2.77
C CYS A 13 5.68 -4.57 3.84
N ALA A 14 6.78 -5.24 3.46
CA ALA A 14 7.67 -5.88 4.42
C ALA A 14 8.41 -4.87 5.33
N GLY A 15 9.21 -3.98 4.74
CA GLY A 15 10.14 -3.10 5.46
C GLY A 15 9.75 -1.62 5.54
N ASN A 16 8.64 -1.22 4.92
CA ASN A 16 8.19 0.18 4.85
C ASN A 16 9.16 1.19 4.24
N ILE A 17 10.04 0.78 3.33
CA ILE A 17 10.98 1.70 2.67
C ILE A 17 10.86 1.72 1.14
N CYS A 18 10.26 0.69 0.52
CA CYS A 18 10.16 0.58 -0.93
C CYS A 18 8.72 0.78 -1.43
N ARG A 19 7.90 -0.27 -1.34
CA ARG A 19 6.57 -0.34 -1.97
C ARG A 19 5.49 0.44 -1.23
N SER A 20 5.37 0.28 0.09
CA SER A 20 4.31 0.97 0.84
C SER A 20 4.45 2.50 0.92
N PRO A 21 5.66 3.09 0.97
CA PRO A 21 5.80 4.54 0.84
C PRO A 21 5.34 5.06 -0.54
N ILE A 22 5.62 4.32 -1.62
CA ILE A 22 5.10 4.66 -2.96
C ILE A 22 3.58 4.62 -2.95
N GLY A 23 3.00 3.53 -2.45
CA GLY A 23 1.54 3.36 -2.43
C GLY A 23 0.82 4.42 -1.60
N GLU A 24 1.39 4.82 -0.47
CA GLU A 24 0.86 5.91 0.37
C GLU A 24 0.82 7.24 -0.40
N VAL A 25 1.93 7.62 -1.03
CA VAL A 25 2.04 8.89 -1.74
C VAL A 25 1.11 8.94 -2.95
N VAL A 26 1.06 7.86 -3.72
CA VAL A 26 0.15 7.74 -4.86
C VAL A 26 -1.31 7.85 -4.41
N LEU A 27 -1.71 7.10 -3.38
CA LEU A 27 -3.09 7.18 -2.87
C LEU A 27 -3.43 8.56 -2.34
N ARG A 28 -2.52 9.19 -1.59
CA ARG A 28 -2.70 10.53 -1.06
C ARG A 28 -2.94 11.55 -2.18
N ASP A 29 -2.12 11.52 -3.23
CA ASP A 29 -2.27 12.39 -4.39
C ASP A 29 -3.63 12.18 -5.10
N ARG A 30 -4.05 10.93 -5.30
CA ARG A 30 -5.33 10.63 -5.97
C ARG A 30 -6.54 11.01 -5.12
N LEU A 31 -6.46 10.86 -3.80
CA LEU A 31 -7.50 11.30 -2.86
C LEU A 31 -7.64 12.83 -2.86
N GLU A 32 -6.52 13.54 -2.82
CA GLU A 32 -6.51 15.00 -2.89
C GLU A 32 -7.13 15.49 -4.21
N LYS A 33 -6.70 14.92 -5.34
CA LYS A 33 -7.24 15.27 -6.68
C LYS A 33 -8.73 14.95 -6.84
N SER A 34 -9.25 13.97 -6.11
CA SER A 34 -10.68 13.60 -6.13
C SER A 34 -11.51 14.35 -5.09
N GLY A 35 -10.89 15.14 -4.22
CA GLY A 35 -11.57 15.85 -3.13
C GLY A 35 -12.07 14.93 -2.01
N LEU A 36 -11.52 13.71 -1.90
CA LEU A 36 -11.88 12.74 -0.88
C LEU A 36 -11.04 12.95 0.39
N GLU A 37 -11.70 13.28 1.49
CA GLU A 37 -11.07 13.40 2.81
C GLU A 37 -10.90 12.03 3.48
N ILE A 38 -9.86 11.32 3.06
CA ILE A 38 -9.46 10.02 3.61
C ILE A 38 -7.99 10.11 4.05
N PHE A 39 -7.74 9.75 5.31
CA PHE A 39 -6.39 9.67 5.84
C PHE A 39 -5.69 8.42 5.30
N VAL A 40 -4.47 8.59 4.78
CA VAL A 40 -3.63 7.50 4.30
C VAL A 40 -2.30 7.52 5.02
N ASP A 41 -1.87 6.34 5.45
CA ASP A 41 -0.54 6.14 6.02
C ASP A 41 0.11 4.85 5.51
N SER A 42 1.40 4.66 5.79
CA SER A 42 2.08 3.39 5.52
C SER A 42 2.79 2.80 6.73
N ALA A 43 3.07 1.49 6.62
CA ALA A 43 3.85 0.72 7.57
C ALA A 43 4.49 -0.53 6.93
N GLY A 44 5.27 -1.25 7.76
CA GLY A 44 5.94 -2.49 7.44
C GLY A 44 5.41 -3.63 8.31
N THR A 45 5.39 -4.87 7.81
CA THR A 45 5.10 -6.03 8.67
C THR A 45 6.24 -6.30 9.66
N GLY A 46 7.48 -5.98 9.28
CA GLY A 46 8.64 -6.01 10.17
C GLY A 46 9.13 -4.62 10.57
N ASN A 47 10.15 -4.59 11.42
CA ASN A 47 10.74 -3.37 12.00
C ASN A 47 12.19 -3.12 11.58
N TRP A 48 12.67 -3.80 10.53
CA TRP A 48 14.08 -3.75 10.10
C TRP A 48 14.60 -2.33 9.79
N HIS A 49 13.72 -1.44 9.36
CA HIS A 49 14.02 -0.07 8.96
C HIS A 49 13.30 0.98 9.81
N GLU A 50 12.84 0.63 11.02
CA GLU A 50 12.08 1.57 11.86
C GLU A 50 12.91 2.84 12.15
N GLY A 51 12.36 4.01 11.81
CA GLY A 51 13.01 5.31 11.92
C GLY A 51 13.80 5.76 10.69
N GLU A 52 13.99 4.91 9.69
CA GLU A 52 14.68 5.26 8.44
C GLU A 52 13.77 6.04 7.48
N ASP A 53 14.38 6.79 6.56
CA ASP A 53 13.67 7.36 5.42
C ASP A 53 13.33 6.27 4.38
N ALA A 54 12.52 6.59 3.38
CA ALA A 54 12.29 5.71 2.25
C ALA A 54 13.60 5.38 1.52
N ASN A 55 13.62 4.24 0.82
CA ASN A 55 14.75 3.81 0.02
C ASN A 55 15.14 4.91 -0.99
N ALA A 56 16.43 5.14 -1.19
CA ALA A 56 16.91 6.18 -2.10
C ALA A 56 16.33 6.07 -3.53
N LYS A 57 16.09 4.86 -4.03
CA LYS A 57 15.44 4.63 -5.34
C LYS A 57 13.95 4.97 -5.31
N THR A 58 13.24 4.66 -4.22
CA THR A 58 11.85 5.11 -4.00
C THR A 58 11.77 6.63 -4.00
N ASN A 59 12.63 7.31 -3.24
CA ASN A 59 12.70 8.77 -3.22
C ASN A 59 12.98 9.36 -4.60
N LYS A 60 13.90 8.74 -5.36
CA LYS A 60 14.23 9.17 -6.72
C LYS A 60 13.04 9.04 -7.67
N VAL A 61 12.42 7.86 -7.74
CA VAL A 61 11.28 7.58 -8.62
C VAL A 61 10.10 8.49 -8.30
N LEU A 62 9.76 8.66 -7.03
CA LEU A 62 8.67 9.56 -6.62
C LEU A 62 8.93 11.00 -7.07
N ARG A 63 10.14 11.52 -6.80
CA ARG A 63 10.51 12.89 -7.19
C ARG A 63 10.47 13.10 -8.70
N GLU A 64 11.01 12.16 -9.47
CA GLU A 64 11.04 12.27 -10.94
C GLU A 64 9.64 12.14 -11.56
N SER A 65 8.73 11.44 -10.89
CA SER A 65 7.31 11.34 -11.27
C SER A 65 6.44 12.48 -10.72
N GLY A 66 7.03 13.52 -10.11
CA GLY A 66 6.32 14.70 -9.63
C GLY A 66 5.65 14.54 -8.26
N TYR A 67 6.01 13.51 -7.50
CA TYR A 67 5.54 13.30 -6.14
C TYR A 67 6.56 13.80 -5.12
N GLU A 68 6.05 14.35 -4.01
CA GLU A 68 6.84 14.66 -2.83
C GLU A 68 6.55 13.66 -1.72
N ILE A 69 7.59 13.31 -0.96
CA ILE A 69 7.47 12.41 0.18
C ILE A 69 8.32 12.91 1.34
N ALA A 70 7.70 12.94 2.52
CA ALA A 70 8.39 12.96 3.80
C ALA A 70 7.99 11.67 4.51
N HIS A 71 8.95 10.76 4.71
CA HIS A 71 8.69 9.42 5.21
C HIS A 71 9.51 9.11 6.45
N THR A 72 8.95 8.25 7.29
CA THR A 72 9.68 7.61 8.38
C THR A 72 9.12 6.22 8.54
N ALA A 73 9.94 5.23 8.20
CA ALA A 73 9.56 3.83 8.22
C ALA A 73 9.19 3.39 9.64
N ARG A 74 8.12 2.60 9.74
CA ARG A 74 7.56 2.13 11.00
C ARG A 74 6.86 0.80 10.84
N GLN A 75 6.84 0.01 11.91
CA GLN A 75 6.15 -1.28 11.91
C GLN A 75 4.66 -1.10 12.15
N PHE A 76 3.84 -1.88 11.45
CA PHE A 76 2.41 -1.97 11.65
C PHE A 76 2.12 -2.46 13.08
N LYS A 77 1.26 -1.76 13.81
CA LYS A 77 0.94 -2.09 15.21
C LYS A 77 -0.44 -2.74 15.28
N LYS A 78 -0.60 -3.75 16.15
CA LYS A 78 -1.86 -4.51 16.28
C LYS A 78 -3.09 -3.63 16.54
N GLN A 79 -2.95 -2.56 17.32
CA GLN A 79 -4.05 -1.63 17.62
C GLN A 79 -4.62 -0.94 16.37
N TRP A 80 -3.82 -0.82 15.29
CA TRP A 80 -4.29 -0.21 14.04
C TRP A 80 -5.32 -1.08 13.32
N PHE A 81 -5.44 -2.37 13.65
CA PHE A 81 -6.58 -3.15 13.18
C PHE A 81 -7.91 -2.60 13.68
N GLU A 82 -7.99 -1.84 14.76
CA GLU A 82 -9.24 -1.18 15.15
C GLU A 82 -9.38 0.19 14.47
N GLU A 83 -8.27 0.89 14.27
CA GLU A 83 -8.23 2.28 13.81
C GLU A 83 -8.26 2.46 12.29
N ARG A 84 -7.98 1.41 11.50
CA ARG A 84 -7.90 1.48 10.03
C ARG A 84 -9.12 0.84 9.40
N ASP A 85 -9.78 1.51 8.49
CA ASP A 85 -10.96 0.99 7.77
C ASP A 85 -10.56 0.03 6.65
N LEU A 86 -9.40 0.29 6.02
CA LEU A 86 -8.86 -0.50 4.91
C LEU A 86 -7.35 -0.67 5.05
N ILE A 87 -6.87 -1.89 4.83
CA ILE A 87 -5.44 -2.24 4.90
C ILE A 87 -5.04 -2.86 3.57
N LEU A 88 -4.08 -2.24 2.88
CA LEU A 88 -3.66 -2.58 1.53
C LEU A 88 -2.24 -3.14 1.55
N VAL A 89 -2.11 -4.44 1.30
CA VAL A 89 -0.83 -5.16 1.32
C VAL A 89 -0.27 -5.37 -0.09
N MET A 90 1.05 -5.47 -0.20
CA MET A 90 1.74 -5.55 -1.50
C MET A 90 1.78 -6.95 -2.09
N ASP A 91 1.93 -7.97 -1.26
CA ASP A 91 2.09 -9.36 -1.70
C ASP A 91 1.38 -10.33 -0.73
N LEU A 92 1.33 -11.62 -1.10
CA LEU A 92 0.68 -12.65 -0.30
C LEU A 92 1.42 -12.92 1.02
N GLU A 93 2.73 -12.67 1.09
CA GLU A 93 3.49 -12.81 2.33
C GLU A 93 3.10 -11.73 3.34
N ASN A 94 3.00 -10.48 2.91
CA ASN A 94 2.53 -9.35 3.72
C ASN A 94 1.10 -9.61 4.19
N LYS A 95 0.24 -10.12 3.30
CA LYS A 95 -1.13 -10.51 3.64
C LYS A 95 -1.15 -11.58 4.72
N ARG A 96 -0.39 -12.66 4.53
CA ARG A 96 -0.28 -13.78 5.48
C ARG A 96 0.23 -13.30 6.83
N ASN A 97 1.25 -12.45 6.86
CA ASN A 97 1.83 -11.89 8.07
C ASN A 97 0.79 -11.09 8.86
N LEU A 98 0.05 -10.17 8.22
CA LEU A 98 -1.02 -9.43 8.90
C LEU A 98 -2.19 -10.33 9.33
N LEU A 99 -2.64 -11.25 8.48
CA LEU A 99 -3.73 -12.18 8.81
C LEU A 99 -3.41 -13.09 10.00
N SER A 100 -2.13 -13.38 10.25
CA SER A 100 -1.68 -14.20 11.38
C SER A 100 -1.84 -13.50 12.73
N ILE A 101 -1.80 -12.15 12.73
CA ILE A 101 -1.89 -11.33 13.94
C ILE A 101 -3.20 -10.55 14.06
N ALA A 102 -3.99 -10.48 12.99
CA ALA A 102 -5.26 -9.77 12.94
C ALA A 102 -6.35 -10.49 13.76
N PRO A 103 -7.12 -9.75 14.59
CA PRO A 103 -8.36 -10.27 15.16
C PRO A 103 -9.31 -10.77 14.06
N PRO A 104 -10.08 -11.85 14.28
CA PRO A 104 -10.98 -12.40 13.26
C PRO A 104 -11.95 -11.37 12.66
N THR A 105 -12.42 -10.42 13.45
CA THR A 105 -13.34 -9.32 13.08
C THR A 105 -12.72 -8.25 12.19
N HIS A 106 -11.42 -8.31 11.93
CA HIS A 106 -10.68 -7.31 11.15
C HIS A 106 -9.94 -7.90 9.95
N LYS A 107 -10.11 -9.20 9.66
CA LYS A 107 -9.45 -9.85 8.53
C LYS A 107 -10.03 -9.46 7.18
N ASP A 108 -11.30 -9.06 7.16
CA ASP A 108 -12.08 -8.73 5.97
C ASP A 108 -11.74 -7.38 5.34
N LYS A 109 -10.94 -6.55 6.01
CA LYS A 109 -10.41 -5.28 5.49
C LYS A 109 -8.97 -5.34 5.01
N ILE A 110 -8.35 -6.52 5.01
CA ILE A 110 -6.97 -6.72 4.53
C ILE A 110 -7.02 -7.24 3.09
N HIS A 111 -6.60 -6.42 2.14
CA HIS A 111 -6.68 -6.72 0.71
C HIS A 111 -5.35 -6.50 0.01
N LEU A 112 -5.09 -7.25 -1.05
CA LEU A 112 -3.96 -6.95 -1.94
C LEU A 112 -4.24 -5.63 -2.65
N MET A 113 -3.25 -4.74 -2.72
CA MET A 113 -3.41 -3.42 -3.35
C MET A 113 -3.89 -3.55 -4.80
N ARG A 114 -3.31 -4.47 -5.57
CA ARG A 114 -3.68 -4.64 -7.00
C ARG A 114 -5.03 -5.31 -7.21
N LYS A 115 -5.73 -5.76 -6.15
CA LYS A 115 -7.13 -6.19 -6.26
C LYS A 115 -8.04 -5.06 -6.78
N PHE A 116 -7.61 -3.81 -6.59
CA PHE A 116 -8.30 -2.63 -7.07
C PHE A 116 -7.88 -2.19 -8.48
N ASP A 117 -6.87 -2.82 -9.10
CA ASP A 117 -6.59 -2.61 -10.52
C ASP A 117 -7.80 -3.10 -11.34
N PRO A 118 -8.45 -2.24 -12.16
CA PRO A 118 -9.62 -2.63 -12.94
C PRO A 118 -9.39 -3.87 -13.81
N LYS A 119 -8.17 -4.07 -14.33
CA LYS A 119 -7.82 -5.21 -15.19
C LYS A 119 -7.73 -6.53 -14.42
N LEU A 120 -7.46 -6.47 -13.12
CA LEU A 120 -7.26 -7.63 -12.25
C LEU A 120 -8.40 -7.83 -11.25
N SER A 121 -9.37 -6.91 -11.23
CA SER A 121 -10.45 -6.87 -10.24
C SER A 121 -11.33 -8.13 -10.19
N GLN A 122 -11.31 -8.98 -11.22
CA GLN A 122 -12.03 -10.25 -11.26
C GLN A 122 -11.27 -11.41 -10.59
N LEU A 123 -9.94 -11.30 -10.42
CA LEU A 123 -9.12 -12.33 -9.79
C LEU A 123 -9.45 -12.45 -8.29
N PRO A 124 -9.40 -13.64 -7.69
CA PRO A 124 -9.60 -13.76 -6.25
C PRO A 124 -8.51 -12.99 -5.49
N ASP A 125 -8.86 -12.45 -4.31
CA ASP A 125 -7.97 -11.60 -3.50
C ASP A 125 -6.94 -12.44 -2.72
N ASP A 126 -6.32 -13.39 -3.40
CA ASP A 126 -5.22 -14.25 -3.00
C ASP A 126 -4.45 -14.77 -4.22
N HIS A 127 -4.72 -14.20 -5.41
CA HIS A 127 -4.08 -14.57 -6.66
C HIS A 127 -2.69 -13.93 -6.81
N GLU A 128 -1.71 -14.69 -7.30
CA GLU A 128 -0.31 -14.26 -7.43
C GLU A 128 -0.12 -13.06 -8.38
N GLU A 129 -0.94 -12.96 -9.44
CA GLU A 129 -0.92 -11.77 -10.34
C GLU A 129 -1.26 -10.44 -9.64
N LEU A 130 -1.86 -10.48 -8.45
CA LEU A 130 -2.15 -9.30 -7.65
C LEU A 130 -0.95 -8.83 -6.81
N GLU A 131 0.16 -9.57 -6.80
CA GLU A 131 1.36 -9.15 -6.07
C GLU A 131 2.05 -7.95 -6.74
N VAL A 132 2.60 -7.08 -5.92
CA VAL A 132 3.55 -6.02 -6.28
C VAL A 132 4.95 -6.55 -5.93
N PRO A 133 5.78 -6.93 -6.92
CA PRO A 133 7.10 -7.53 -6.69
C PRO A 133 7.99 -6.64 -5.82
N ASP A 134 8.83 -7.24 -4.97
CA ASP A 134 9.75 -6.49 -4.11
C ASP A 134 10.95 -5.95 -4.91
N PRO A 135 11.11 -4.62 -5.05
CA PRO A 135 12.19 -4.04 -5.84
C PRO A 135 13.48 -3.82 -5.02
N TYR A 136 13.55 -4.19 -3.73
CA TYR A 136 14.63 -3.77 -2.82
C TYR A 136 16.05 -4.03 -3.34
N HIS A 137 16.28 -5.19 -3.94
CA HIS A 137 17.57 -5.57 -4.55
C HIS A 137 17.62 -5.39 -6.07
N GLN A 138 16.58 -4.79 -6.65
CA GLN A 138 16.42 -4.69 -8.11
C GLN A 138 16.94 -3.36 -8.65
N PRO A 139 17.20 -3.26 -9.97
CA PRO A 139 17.48 -2.01 -10.67
C PRO A 139 16.44 -0.91 -10.42
N LEU A 140 16.75 0.32 -10.87
CA LEU A 140 15.85 1.47 -10.73
C LEU A 140 14.54 1.28 -11.54
N ASP A 141 14.62 0.61 -12.68
CA ASP A 141 13.47 0.40 -13.58
C ASP A 141 12.34 -0.36 -12.89
N ASP A 142 12.66 -1.35 -12.05
CA ASP A 142 11.67 -2.09 -11.25
C ASP A 142 10.91 -1.20 -10.26
N PHE A 143 11.50 -0.10 -9.78
CA PHE A 143 10.78 0.86 -8.93
C PHE A 143 9.76 1.67 -9.74
N TYR A 144 10.03 1.96 -11.02
CA TYR A 144 9.03 2.58 -11.89
C TYR A 144 7.90 1.61 -12.24
N GLU A 145 8.21 0.32 -12.44
CA GLU A 145 7.17 -0.69 -12.64
C GLU A 145 6.27 -0.81 -11.40
N VAL A 146 6.85 -0.82 -10.20
CA VAL A 146 6.10 -0.78 -8.95
C VAL A 146 5.22 0.48 -8.86
N LEU A 147 5.75 1.65 -9.22
CA LEU A 147 4.97 2.89 -9.25
C LEU A 147 3.77 2.77 -10.20
N ASP A 148 3.99 2.33 -11.44
CA ASP A 148 2.93 2.17 -12.45
C ASP A 148 1.84 1.19 -12.01
N MET A 149 2.21 0.07 -11.37
CA MET A 149 1.24 -0.87 -10.78
C MET A 149 0.40 -0.22 -9.69
N LEU A 150 1.04 0.57 -8.81
CA LEU A 150 0.36 1.23 -7.69
C LEU A 150 -0.52 2.37 -8.14
N GLU A 151 -0.15 3.11 -9.19
CA GLU A 151 -1.00 4.13 -9.81
C GLU A 151 -2.28 3.53 -10.39
N LYS A 152 -2.17 2.45 -11.18
CA LYS A 152 -3.34 1.76 -11.74
C LYS A 152 -4.30 1.24 -10.68
N ALA A 153 -3.74 0.64 -9.63
CA ALA A 153 -4.53 0.14 -8.51
C ALA A 153 -5.19 1.28 -7.71
N ALA A 154 -4.48 2.39 -7.49
CA ALA A 154 -5.01 3.56 -6.81
C ALA A 154 -6.17 4.21 -7.61
N ASP A 155 -6.00 4.40 -8.92
CA ASP A 155 -7.05 4.95 -9.80
C ASP A 155 -8.34 4.11 -9.75
N GLY A 156 -8.17 2.78 -9.75
CA GLY A 156 -9.29 1.86 -9.60
C GLY A 156 -9.93 1.91 -8.22
N LEU A 157 -9.15 2.03 -7.14
CA LEU A 157 -9.69 2.20 -5.79
C LEU A 157 -10.48 3.51 -5.65
N ILE A 158 -9.95 4.64 -6.13
CA ILE A 158 -10.65 5.93 -6.07
C ILE A 158 -11.98 5.88 -6.81
N SER A 159 -12.05 5.18 -7.94
CA SER A 159 -13.30 5.02 -8.71
C SER A 159 -14.38 4.22 -7.97
N LEU A 160 -14.03 3.53 -6.89
CA LEU A 160 -14.94 2.72 -6.08
C LEU A 160 -15.34 3.38 -4.75
N LEU A 161 -14.69 4.49 -4.39
CA LEU A 161 -14.95 5.27 -3.16
C LEU A 161 -15.98 6.37 -3.42
#